data_AF-A0A2V5WGP2-F1
#
_entry.id   AF-A0A2V5WGP2-F1
#
_cell.length_a   1.000
_cell.length_b   1.000
_cell.length_c   1.000
_cell.angle_alpha   90.00
_cell.angle_beta   90.00
_cell.angle_gamma   90.00
#
_symmetry.space_group_name_H-M   'P 1'
#
loop_
_entity.id
_entity.type
_entity.pdbx_description
1 polymer ?
#
loop_
_entity_poly.entity_id
_entity_poly.type
_entity_poly.pdbx_seq_one_letter_code
_entity_poly.pdbx_strand_id
1 'polypeptide(L)'
;MKALLPLGCVTISFAAILLSSACQKKTGAASPDPQRNNELHENTKPLQAADLVGYDGTKLRKSVDKIIQDNDKHNKELENATEGH
;
A
#
# COMPACT_ATOMS: atom_id res chain seq x y z
N MET A 1 36.57 -5.29 -41.30
CA MET A 1 35.24 -5.44 -41.94
C MET A 1 34.31 -4.41 -41.32
N LYS A 2 33.79 -3.44 -42.10
CA LYS A 2 32.85 -2.42 -41.60
C LYS A 2 31.47 -3.07 -41.50
N ALA A 3 30.96 -3.21 -40.29
CA ALA A 3 29.60 -3.71 -40.06
C ALA A 3 28.61 -2.66 -40.56
N LEU A 4 28.07 -2.87 -41.76
CA LEU A 4 26.99 -2.06 -42.31
C LEU A 4 25.69 -2.61 -41.72
N LEU A 5 25.32 -2.12 -40.53
CA LEU A 5 24.05 -2.47 -39.92
C LEU A 5 22.92 -1.99 -40.84
N PRO A 6 21.99 -2.88 -41.26
CA PRO A 6 20.92 -2.50 -42.16
C PRO A 6 20.09 -1.41 -41.51
N LEU A 7 19.77 -0.36 -42.28
CA LEU A 7 19.07 0.85 -41.81
C LEU A 7 17.77 0.52 -41.06
N GLY A 8 17.11 -0.59 -41.41
CA GLY A 8 15.92 -1.09 -40.73
C GLY A 8 16.14 -1.52 -39.28
N CYS A 9 17.32 -2.02 -38.90
CA CYS A 9 17.60 -2.38 -37.50
C CYS A 9 17.71 -1.14 -36.61
N VAL A 10 18.20 -0.03 -37.15
CA VAL A 10 18.33 1.23 -36.42
C VAL A 10 16.95 1.84 -36.15
N THR A 11 16.04 1.80 -37.14
CA THR A 11 14.69 2.37 -37.01
C THR A 11 13.81 1.59 -36.03
N ILE A 12 13.88 0.25 -36.03
CA ILE A 12 13.15 -0.61 -35.09
C ILE A 12 13.59 -0.34 -33.65
N SER A 13 14.89 -0.19 -33.44
CA SER A 13 15.46 0.13 -32.11
C SER A 13 14.97 1.48 -31.60
N PHE A 14 14.90 2.49 -32.47
CA PHE A 14 14.44 3.83 -32.11
C PHE A 14 12.95 3.86 -31.75
N ALA A 15 12.12 3.11 -32.49
CA ALA A 15 10.69 2.98 -32.21
C ALA A 15 10.41 2.29 -30.86
N ALA A 16 11.16 1.25 -30.52
CA ALA A 16 11.03 0.55 -29.25
C ALA A 16 11.40 1.44 -28.05
N ILE A 17 12.46 2.25 -28.18
CA ILE A 17 12.88 3.20 -27.15
C ILE A 17 11.80 4.27 -26.94
N LEU A 18 11.24 4.84 -28.02
CA LEU A 18 10.18 5.84 -27.92
C LEU A 18 8.90 5.27 -27.28
N LEU A 19 8.52 4.04 -27.62
CA LEU A 19 7.32 3.39 -27.08
C LEU A 19 7.47 3.03 -25.59
N SER A 20 8.70 2.78 -25.12
CA SER A 20 8.97 2.50 -23.69
C SER A 20 8.77 3.72 -22.78
N SER A 21 8.81 4.94 -23.31
CA SER A 21 8.55 6.16 -22.54
C SER A 21 7.06 6.39 -22.22
N ALA A 22 6.16 5.73 -22.96
CA ALA A 22 4.71 5.85 -22.78
C ALA A 22 4.16 4.99 -21.63
N CYS A 23 4.98 4.13 -21.02
CA CYS A 23 4.63 3.39 -19.81
C CYS A 23 5.10 4.12 -18.53
N GLN A 24 5.07 5.46 -18.54
CA GLN A 24 5.14 6.24 -17.31
C GLN A 24 3.77 6.15 -16.63
N LYS A 25 3.62 5.07 -15.84
CA LYS A 25 2.50 4.82 -14.94
C LYS A 25 2.27 6.06 -14.06
N LYS A 26 1.32 6.91 -14.45
CA LYS A 26 0.73 7.92 -13.58
C LYS A 26 -0.44 7.28 -12.84
N THR A 27 -0.66 7.74 -11.61
CA THR A 27 -1.60 7.27 -10.57
C THR A 27 -1.03 6.09 -9.76
N GLY A 28 -0.73 6.22 -8.48
CA GLY A 28 -0.84 7.32 -7.52
C GLY A 28 -0.51 6.68 -6.18
N ALA A 29 0.78 6.57 -5.85
CA ALA A 29 1.14 6.38 -4.46
C ALA A 29 0.82 7.72 -3.79
N ALA A 30 -0.41 7.84 -3.29
CA ALA A 30 -0.69 8.82 -2.25
C ALA A 30 0.42 8.60 -1.21
N SER A 31 1.26 9.62 -1.02
CA SER A 31 2.24 9.63 0.06
C SER A 31 1.52 9.15 1.31
N PRO A 32 2.00 8.14 2.03
CA PRO A 32 1.45 7.88 3.34
C PRO A 32 1.65 9.18 4.10
N ASP A 33 0.54 9.81 4.45
CA ASP A 33 0.54 10.95 5.36
C ASP A 33 1.41 10.54 6.54
N PRO A 34 2.53 11.23 6.83
CA PRO A 34 3.43 10.85 7.93
C PRO A 34 2.78 11.08 9.30
N GLN A 35 1.48 11.42 9.34
CA GLN A 35 0.63 11.53 10.52
C GLN A 35 -0.34 10.32 10.69
N ARG A 36 -0.39 9.37 9.74
CA ARG A 36 -1.22 8.13 9.83
C ARG A 36 -0.48 6.97 10.51
N ASN A 37 0.46 7.31 11.37
CA ASN A 37 1.28 6.44 12.21
C ASN A 37 0.84 6.50 13.68
N ASN A 38 -0.20 7.28 14.01
CA ASN A 38 -0.91 7.10 15.27
C ASN A 38 -1.83 5.86 15.14
N GLU A 39 -1.32 4.73 15.61
CA GLU A 39 -2.09 3.56 16.10
C GLU A 39 -2.79 2.66 15.07
N LEU A 40 -2.17 2.38 13.92
CA LEU A 40 -2.59 1.21 13.14
C LEU A 40 -1.79 -0.01 13.61
N HIS A 41 -2.46 -1.02 14.15
CA HIS A 41 -1.80 -2.18 14.71
C HIS A 41 -1.15 -3.00 13.58
N GLU A 42 0.08 -3.49 13.78
CA GLU A 42 0.80 -4.24 12.73
C GLU A 42 0.08 -5.54 12.37
N ASN A 43 -0.68 -6.13 13.31
CA ASN A 43 -1.44 -7.35 13.07
C ASN A 43 -2.63 -7.16 12.10
N THR A 44 -3.11 -5.93 11.90
CA THR A 44 -4.23 -5.64 10.99
C THR A 44 -3.75 -5.31 9.58
N LYS A 45 -2.44 -5.18 9.36
CA LYS A 45 -1.83 -4.91 8.05
C LYS A 45 -2.27 -5.88 6.95
N PRO A 46 -2.40 -7.21 7.19
CA PRO A 46 -2.89 -8.14 6.18
C PRO A 46 -4.30 -7.85 5.69
N LEU A 47 -5.17 -7.18 6.47
CA LEU A 47 -6.53 -6.84 6.06
C LEU A 47 -6.58 -5.87 4.87
N GLN A 48 -5.50 -5.11 4.66
CA GLN A 48 -5.39 -4.24 3.50
C GLN A 48 -5.30 -5.03 2.18
N ALA A 49 -4.90 -6.31 2.22
CA ALA A 49 -4.89 -7.17 1.04
C ALA A 49 -6.29 -7.47 0.48
N ALA A 50 -7.36 -7.17 1.22
CA ALA A 50 -8.73 -7.25 0.69
C ALA A 50 -8.97 -6.27 -0.48
N ASP A 51 -8.14 -5.23 -0.62
CA ASP A 51 -8.10 -4.35 -1.80
C ASP A 51 -7.86 -5.14 -3.10
N LEU A 52 -7.13 -6.26 -3.04
CA LEU A 52 -6.80 -7.09 -4.21
C LEU A 52 -8.00 -7.85 -4.78
N VAL A 53 -9.04 -8.02 -3.97
CA VAL A 53 -10.27 -8.75 -4.35
C VAL A 53 -11.49 -7.82 -4.45
N GLY A 54 -11.27 -6.49 -4.46
CA GLY A 54 -12.30 -5.49 -4.71
C GLY A 54 -13.04 -4.96 -3.49
N TYR A 55 -12.62 -5.32 -2.27
CA TYR A 55 -13.11 -4.68 -1.05
C TYR A 55 -12.28 -3.45 -0.70
N ASP A 56 -12.80 -2.57 0.17
CA ASP A 56 -12.00 -1.50 0.79
C ASP A 56 -11.28 -2.05 2.03
N GLY A 57 -10.13 -2.68 1.79
CA GLY A 57 -9.22 -3.21 2.81
C GLY A 57 -8.67 -2.13 3.73
N THR A 58 -8.56 -0.89 3.26
CA THR A 58 -8.17 0.25 4.11
C THR A 58 -9.24 0.58 5.15
N LYS A 59 -10.51 0.61 4.76
CA LYS A 59 -11.65 0.81 5.66
C LYS A 59 -11.83 -0.38 6.58
N LEU A 60 -11.66 -1.60 6.08
CA LEU A 60 -11.70 -2.82 6.88
C LEU A 60 -10.64 -2.77 7.99
N ARG A 61 -9.38 -2.47 7.63
CA ARG A 61 -8.27 -2.33 8.58
C ARG A 61 -8.59 -1.31 9.68
N LYS A 62 -9.01 -0.09 9.30
CA LYS A 62 -9.40 0.97 10.26
C LYS A 62 -10.52 0.54 11.20
N SER A 63 -11.51 -0.20 10.68
CA SER A 63 -12.63 -0.68 11.51
C SER A 63 -12.15 -1.67 12.57
N VAL A 64 -11.24 -2.58 12.21
CA VAL A 64 -10.69 -3.56 13.14
C VAL A 64 -9.77 -2.90 14.16
N ASP A 65 -8.92 -1.96 13.75
CA ASP A 65 -8.06 -1.22 14.69
C ASP A 65 -8.88 -0.50 15.76
N LYS A 66 -9.98 0.16 15.36
CA LYS A 66 -10.87 0.83 16.31
C LYS A 66 -11.47 -0.14 17.33
N ILE A 67 -11.87 -1.35 16.90
CA ILE A 67 -12.42 -2.37 17.79
C ILE A 67 -11.35 -2.82 18.81
N ILE A 68 -10.11 -3.03 18.36
CA ILE A 68 -8.99 -3.40 19.23
C ILE A 68 -8.76 -2.29 20.27
N GLN A 69 -8.67 -1.03 19.83
CA GLN A 69 -8.48 0.10 20.73
C GLN A 69 -9.61 0.26 21.76
N ASP A 70 -10.87 0.11 21.34
CA ASP A 70 -12.03 0.16 22.22
C ASP A 70 -11.99 -1.02 23.24
N ASN A 71 -11.53 -2.20 22.82
CA ASN A 71 -11.38 -3.38 23.69
C ASN A 71 -10.25 -3.21 24.72
N ASP A 72 -9.08 -2.74 24.27
CA ASP A 72 -7.92 -2.50 25.14
C ASP A 72 -8.26 -1.48 26.22
N LYS A 73 -8.97 -0.41 25.86
CA LYS A 73 -9.47 0.59 26.80
C LYS A 73 -10.39 -0.04 27.85
N HIS A 74 -11.36 -0.85 27.40
CA HIS A 74 -12.29 -1.51 28.30
C HIS A 74 -11.60 -2.52 29.24
N ASN A 75 -10.66 -3.31 28.73
CA ASN A 75 -9.92 -4.28 29.55
C ASN A 75 -9.08 -3.56 30.61
N LYS A 76 -8.43 -2.45 30.25
CA LYS A 76 -7.70 -1.63 31.21
C LYS A 76 -8.62 -1.04 32.29
N GLU A 77 -9.82 -0.61 31.94
CA GLU A 77 -10.82 -0.15 32.92
C GLU A 77 -11.21 -1.26 33.90
N LEU A 78 -11.39 -2.49 33.41
CA LEU A 78 -11.67 -3.66 34.26
C LEU A 78 -10.48 -4.03 35.15
N GLU A 79 -9.26 -4.05 34.64
CA GLU A 79 -8.04 -4.31 35.42
C GLU A 79 -7.93 -3.33 36.59
N ASN A 80 -8.07 -2.02 36.31
CA ASN A 80 -8.05 -0.99 37.35
C ASN A 80 -9.18 -1.15 38.39
N ALA A 81 -10.36 -1.61 37.97
CA ALA A 81 -11.47 -1.87 38.89
C ALA A 81 -11.26 -3.13 39.75
N THR A 82 -10.45 -4.08 39.28
CA THR A 82 -10.19 -5.36 39.95
C THR A 82 -8.95 -5.28 40.87
N GLU A 83 -7.95 -4.47 40.54
CA GLU A 83 -6.76 -4.22 41.37
C GLU A 83 -7.01 -3.28 42.57
N GLY A 84 -8.15 -2.58 42.57
CA GLY A 84 -8.55 -1.67 43.65
C GLY A 84 -9.31 -2.31 44.81
N HIS A 85 -9.37 -3.64 44.90
CA HIS A 85 -10.13 -4.41 45.90
C HIS A 85 -9.25 -5.42 46.65
#